data_AF-A0A6A6GZJ9-F1
#
_entry.id   AF-A0A6A6GZJ9-F1
#
_cell.length_a   1.000
_cell.length_b   1.000
_cell.length_c   1.000
_cell.angle_alpha   90.00
_cell.angle_beta   90.00
_cell.angle_gamma   90.00
#
_symmetry.space_group_name_H-M   'P 1'
#
loop_
_entity.id
_entity.type
_entity.pdbx_description
1 polymer ?
#
loop_
_entity_poly.entity_id
_entity_poly.type
_entity_poly.pdbx_seq_one_letter_code
_entity_poly.pdbx_strand_id
1 'polypeptide(L)'
;MASSPRLVTGERQAPVQDTEERQSISDEKGWPIPDGCLRDNSSMAESDKATEIGIACNQQDLRALRNLAATRGGLLIDSLRQKAWPLLLGVDQESTTAPQSSWESLPTHKDENQVKLDVDRAFVYYPSESDAQLSTRRTSLQTLITVVLRRHPYLSYFQGYHDIVQVFLLVFGSSPLNKPAKETKQPQISAECMACIERLSLLRIRDFLLPTLDGLNAHMSLLPSILEVADTELYVHIRQTHRSYSLSGILTLYAHEIQDYDVIARLFDFLLATDAVMSVYLFGAIILSRRDTVFEIESTDTDMLLHTLSKLPQPLDLEALIAHALHLYSQYPPLKLPHGAWRQISSNSVLKTCSYGHDGYRKIRGKARTRTTWQGENTSSIAKKKPRSSIPFEDQTLQDGEAYFHAQAAELKRAEAREKVRKKFFSLWIRYRKPARNLALFTTVAVFAYWLRSGTDLNMALMDILRNLRGMRTT
;
A
#
# COMPACT_ATOMS: atom_id res chain seq x y z
N MET A 1 10.40 16.69 71.80
CA MET A 1 9.36 17.18 72.74
C MET A 1 9.21 18.68 72.53
N ALA A 2 7.96 19.16 72.54
CA ALA A 2 7.57 20.57 72.58
C ALA A 2 7.84 21.39 71.30
N SER A 3 6.95 22.20 70.74
CA SER A 3 5.59 22.59 71.12
C SER A 3 4.95 23.35 69.95
N SER A 4 3.65 23.13 69.72
CA SER A 4 2.73 24.06 69.03
C SER A 4 2.50 25.33 69.89
N PRO A 5 1.57 26.28 69.58
CA PRO A 5 0.67 26.48 68.43
C PRO A 5 0.47 27.97 67.99
N ARG A 6 -0.54 28.18 67.12
CA ARG A 6 -1.37 29.39 66.81
C ARG A 6 -0.95 30.15 65.55
N LEU A 7 -1.81 30.79 64.76
CA LEU A 7 -3.24 30.74 64.35
C LEU A 7 -3.40 31.95 63.39
N VAL A 8 -4.39 31.92 62.48
CA VAL A 8 -5.09 33.05 61.84
C VAL A 8 -4.66 33.52 60.42
N THR A 9 -5.64 33.41 59.49
CA THR A 9 -5.97 34.18 58.25
C THR A 9 -4.90 34.36 57.16
N GLY A 10 -5.13 34.16 55.87
CA GLY A 10 -6.34 34.28 55.06
C GLY A 10 -6.19 35.50 54.13
N GLU A 11 -5.78 35.31 52.87
CA GLU A 11 -5.99 36.29 51.79
C GLU A 11 -5.68 35.73 50.38
N ARG A 12 -6.37 36.30 49.39
CA ARG A 12 -6.50 35.89 47.99
C ARG A 12 -5.20 36.07 47.18
N GLN A 13 -4.91 35.12 46.29
CA GLN A 13 -3.91 35.29 45.22
C GLN A 13 -4.55 35.82 43.93
N ALA A 14 -3.95 36.89 43.40
CA ALA A 14 -4.13 37.41 42.04
C ALA A 14 -2.83 37.14 41.23
N PRO A 15 -2.87 37.17 39.88
CA PRO A 15 -2.05 36.31 39.04
C PRO A 15 -0.67 36.92 38.69
N VAL A 16 0.32 36.05 38.55
CA VAL A 16 1.65 36.37 38.02
C VAL A 16 1.63 36.21 36.50
N GLN A 17 2.00 37.28 35.80
CA GLN A 17 2.23 37.28 34.36
C GLN A 17 3.65 36.77 34.08
N ASP A 18 3.78 35.59 33.48
CA ASP A 18 5.02 35.14 32.86
C ASP A 18 4.99 35.49 31.36
N THR A 19 5.83 36.45 31.00
CA THR A 19 6.21 36.76 29.62
C THR A 19 7.20 35.72 29.11
N GLU A 20 6.73 34.72 28.37
CA GLU A 20 7.61 33.86 27.56
C GLU A 20 7.91 34.54 26.21
N GLU A 21 9.14 35.01 26.06
CA GLU A 21 9.76 35.32 24.77
C GLU A 21 9.85 34.04 23.92
N ARG A 22 8.96 33.90 22.94
CA ARG A 22 9.12 32.93 21.84
C ARG A 22 10.26 33.40 20.92
N GLN A 23 11.46 32.90 21.15
CA GLN A 23 12.53 32.96 20.16
C GLN A 23 12.17 32.06 18.97
N SER A 24 11.95 32.70 17.82
CA SER A 24 11.76 32.08 16.53
C SER A 24 13.07 31.44 16.06
N ILE A 25 13.17 30.11 16.15
CA ILE A 25 14.15 29.34 15.39
C ILE A 25 13.58 29.22 13.98
N SER A 26 14.18 29.95 13.04
CA SER A 26 13.88 29.88 11.61
C SER A 26 14.57 28.66 11.00
N ASP A 27 13.78 27.64 10.68
CA ASP A 27 14.20 26.46 9.91
C ASP A 27 14.53 26.87 8.46
N GLU A 28 15.80 27.22 8.19
CA GLU A 28 16.26 27.63 6.84
C GLU A 28 16.34 26.49 5.80
N LYS A 29 15.87 25.27 6.12
CA LYS A 29 15.80 24.13 5.18
C LYS A 29 14.50 23.31 5.28
N GLY A 30 13.40 23.91 5.72
CA GLY A 30 12.08 23.30 5.52
C GLY A 30 11.80 23.13 4.03
N TRP A 31 11.41 21.93 3.59
CA TRP A 31 11.04 21.68 2.19
C TRP A 31 9.97 22.71 1.79
N PRO A 32 10.20 23.58 0.79
CA PRO A 32 9.24 24.58 0.41
C PRO A 32 8.00 23.87 -0.12
N ILE A 33 6.89 23.93 0.64
CA ILE A 33 5.57 23.55 0.13
C ILE A 33 5.27 24.55 -0.98
N PRO A 34 5.20 24.14 -2.27
CA PRO A 34 4.93 25.10 -3.33
C PRO A 34 3.51 25.64 -3.16
N ASP A 35 3.38 26.96 -3.22
CA ASP A 35 2.08 27.63 -3.24
C ASP A 35 1.16 26.99 -4.29
N GLY A 36 0.07 26.36 -3.83
CA GLY A 36 -0.97 25.78 -4.67
C GLY A 36 -1.05 24.25 -4.73
N CYS A 37 -0.25 23.48 -3.97
CA CYS A 37 -0.36 22.00 -3.93
C CYS A 37 -1.58 21.49 -3.13
N LEU A 38 -1.97 22.19 -2.07
CA LEU A 38 -3.33 22.18 -1.58
C LEU A 38 -3.93 23.50 -2.05
N ARG A 39 -5.16 23.51 -2.58
CA ARG A 39 -5.91 24.76 -2.49
C ARG A 39 -5.98 25.07 -1.01
N ASP A 40 -5.32 26.14 -0.57
CA ASP A 40 -5.67 26.78 0.67
C ASP A 40 -7.05 27.39 0.44
N ASN A 41 -8.07 26.54 0.52
CA ASN A 41 -9.45 26.96 0.68
C ASN A 41 -9.63 27.40 2.14
N SER A 42 -8.69 28.16 2.70
CA SER A 42 -8.86 28.92 3.94
C SER A 42 -10.04 29.92 3.82
N SER A 43 -10.63 30.06 2.63
CA SER A 43 -11.86 30.80 2.35
C SER A 43 -13.15 29.98 2.33
N MET A 44 -13.12 28.64 2.34
CA MET A 44 -14.34 27.81 2.30
C MET A 44 -14.69 27.36 3.70
N ALA A 45 -15.82 27.82 4.23
CA ALA A 45 -16.29 27.36 5.53
C ALA A 45 -16.53 25.85 5.49
N GLU A 46 -16.26 25.14 6.58
CA GLU A 46 -16.50 23.69 6.67
C GLU A 46 -17.96 23.33 6.32
N SER A 47 -18.91 24.23 6.64
CA SER A 47 -20.32 24.11 6.26
C SER A 47 -20.54 24.11 4.74
N ASP A 48 -19.82 24.96 4.01
CA ASP A 48 -19.91 25.01 2.54
C ASP A 48 -19.32 23.73 1.95
N LYS A 49 -18.19 23.27 2.48
CA LYS A 49 -17.56 22.01 2.06
C LYS A 49 -18.44 20.80 2.33
N ALA A 50 -19.07 20.70 3.50
CA ALA A 50 -20.01 19.64 3.81
C ALA A 50 -21.19 19.61 2.81
N THR A 51 -21.68 20.80 2.42
CA THR A 51 -22.74 20.94 1.42
C THR A 51 -22.27 20.48 0.05
N GLU A 52 -21.08 20.87 -0.40
CA GLU A 52 -20.50 20.43 -1.67
C GLU A 52 -20.29 18.91 -1.71
N ILE A 53 -19.79 18.30 -0.62
CA ILE A 53 -19.64 16.84 -0.51
C ILE A 53 -21.00 16.16 -0.62
N GLY A 54 -22.02 16.68 0.09
CA GLY A 54 -23.38 16.16 0.02
C GLY A 54 -23.97 16.22 -1.39
N ILE A 55 -23.78 17.33 -2.10
CA ILE A 55 -24.20 17.50 -3.50
C ILE A 55 -23.47 16.48 -4.40
N ALA A 56 -22.16 16.36 -4.26
CA ALA A 56 -21.36 15.44 -5.07
C ALA A 56 -21.75 13.97 -4.84
N CYS A 57 -22.05 13.58 -3.59
CA CYS A 57 -22.60 12.26 -3.27
C CYS A 57 -23.95 12.02 -3.96
N ASN A 58 -24.88 12.97 -3.85
CA ASN A 58 -26.22 12.84 -4.43
C ASN A 58 -26.18 12.76 -5.97
N GLN A 59 -25.25 13.47 -6.59
CA GLN A 59 -25.04 13.46 -8.04
C GLN A 59 -24.13 12.33 -8.53
N GLN A 60 -23.57 11.54 -7.61
CA GLN A 60 -22.51 10.56 -7.90
C GLN A 60 -21.34 11.17 -8.68
N ASP A 61 -20.99 12.44 -8.42
CA ASP A 61 -19.85 13.10 -9.05
C ASP A 61 -18.56 12.65 -8.37
N LEU A 62 -18.05 11.50 -8.83
CA LEU A 62 -16.83 10.90 -8.32
C LEU A 62 -15.64 11.86 -8.46
N ARG A 63 -15.58 12.67 -9.52
CA ARG A 63 -14.46 13.58 -9.72
C ARG A 63 -14.47 14.69 -8.68
N ALA A 64 -15.63 15.29 -8.38
CA ALA A 64 -15.77 16.25 -7.31
C ALA A 64 -15.44 15.62 -5.95
N LEU A 65 -15.95 14.42 -5.66
CA LEU A 65 -15.66 13.70 -4.41
C LEU A 65 -14.15 13.43 -4.22
N ARG A 66 -13.46 12.96 -5.26
CA ARG A 66 -12.00 12.77 -5.22
C ARG A 66 -11.27 14.07 -4.87
N ASN A 67 -11.62 15.16 -5.54
CA ASN A 67 -10.98 16.45 -5.31
C ASN A 67 -11.24 16.94 -3.87
N LEU A 68 -12.48 16.86 -3.40
CA LEU A 68 -12.86 17.29 -2.05
C LEU A 68 -12.14 16.46 -0.97
N ALA A 69 -12.06 15.14 -1.14
CA ALA A 69 -11.35 14.23 -0.23
C ALA A 69 -9.83 14.47 -0.18
N ALA A 70 -9.23 14.96 -1.27
CA ALA A 70 -7.82 15.31 -1.33
C ALA A 70 -7.49 16.68 -0.72
N THR A 71 -8.45 17.60 -0.63
CA THR A 71 -8.25 18.91 0.01
C THR A 71 -8.27 18.82 1.54
N ARG A 72 -7.72 19.85 2.21
CA ARG A 72 -7.64 19.99 3.67
C ARG A 72 -8.93 19.57 4.39
N GLY A 73 -8.82 18.74 5.41
CA GLY A 73 -9.96 18.21 6.18
C GLY A 73 -10.73 17.06 5.52
N GLY A 74 -10.42 16.71 4.26
CA GLY A 74 -10.97 15.51 3.62
C GLY A 74 -12.49 15.54 3.48
N LEU A 75 -13.17 14.47 3.90
CA LEU A 75 -14.64 14.34 3.84
C LEU A 75 -15.35 14.76 5.15
N LEU A 76 -14.59 15.33 6.09
CA LEU A 76 -15.05 15.91 7.36
C LEU A 76 -15.59 14.89 8.37
N ILE A 77 -16.78 14.35 8.16
CA ILE A 77 -17.53 13.58 9.17
C ILE A 77 -18.06 12.24 8.64
N ASP A 78 -18.27 11.28 9.54
CA ASP A 78 -18.69 9.92 9.19
C ASP A 78 -19.98 9.85 8.40
N SER A 79 -20.95 10.72 8.67
CA SER A 79 -22.23 10.73 7.92
C SER A 79 -22.05 11.09 6.44
N LEU A 80 -20.99 11.85 6.10
CA LEU A 80 -20.58 12.10 4.71
C LEU A 80 -19.75 10.94 4.17
N ARG A 81 -18.83 10.36 4.96
CA ARG A 81 -18.03 9.19 4.58
C ARG A 81 -18.90 7.97 4.26
N GLN A 82 -19.95 7.72 5.04
CA GLN A 82 -20.93 6.66 4.80
C GLN A 82 -21.59 6.76 3.41
N LYS A 83 -21.70 7.97 2.85
CA LYS A 83 -22.21 8.20 1.50
C LYS A 83 -21.09 8.17 0.45
N ALA A 84 -19.95 8.76 0.78
CA ALA A 84 -18.85 8.98 -0.17
C ALA A 84 -17.94 7.76 -0.37
N TRP A 85 -17.58 7.04 0.69
CA TRP A 85 -16.66 5.89 0.61
C TRP A 85 -17.20 4.76 -0.28
N PRO A 86 -18.50 4.38 -0.24
CA PRO A 86 -19.04 3.41 -1.19
C PRO A 86 -18.88 3.87 -2.64
N LEU A 87 -19.14 5.15 -2.93
CA LEU A 87 -18.97 5.73 -4.27
C LEU A 87 -17.51 5.71 -4.71
N LEU A 88 -16.57 6.14 -3.85
CA LEU A 88 -15.13 6.10 -4.14
C LEU A 88 -14.62 4.67 -4.36
N LEU A 89 -15.22 3.69 -3.70
CA LEU A 89 -14.90 2.27 -3.88
C LEU A 89 -15.60 1.66 -5.11
N GLY A 90 -16.55 2.34 -5.75
CA GLY A 90 -17.35 1.81 -6.86
C GLY A 90 -18.38 0.76 -6.44
N VAL A 91 -18.92 0.87 -5.22
CA VAL A 91 -19.99 -0.02 -4.74
C VAL A 91 -21.26 0.24 -5.54
N ASP A 92 -21.73 -0.78 -6.27
CA ASP A 92 -22.99 -0.72 -7.01
C ASP A 92 -24.19 -0.82 -6.07
N GLN A 93 -25.27 -0.09 -6.35
CA GLN A 93 -26.49 -0.17 -5.54
C GLN A 93 -27.07 -1.60 -5.52
N GLU A 94 -26.97 -2.34 -6.63
CA GLU A 94 -27.43 -3.72 -6.72
C GLU A 94 -26.71 -4.63 -5.70
N SER A 95 -25.41 -4.40 -5.47
CA SER A 95 -24.60 -5.18 -4.53
C SER A 95 -25.06 -5.06 -3.07
N THR A 96 -25.69 -3.93 -2.72
CA THR A 96 -26.21 -3.67 -1.38
C THR A 96 -27.63 -4.22 -1.17
N THR A 97 -28.36 -4.48 -2.26
CA THR A 97 -29.77 -4.94 -2.23
C THR A 97 -29.94 -6.44 -2.47
N ALA A 98 -28.92 -7.12 -3.00
CA ALA A 98 -28.98 -8.54 -3.31
C ALA A 98 -29.12 -9.40 -2.03
N PRO A 99 -30.00 -10.42 -2.02
CA PRO A 99 -30.11 -11.36 -0.91
C PRO A 99 -28.75 -12.02 -0.66
N GLN A 100 -28.17 -11.73 0.50
CA GLN A 100 -26.90 -12.32 0.88
C GLN A 100 -27.17 -13.79 1.21
N SER A 101 -26.56 -14.72 0.48
CA SER A 101 -26.57 -16.12 0.88
C SER A 101 -25.95 -16.26 2.27
N SER A 102 -26.49 -17.16 3.09
CA SER A 102 -25.97 -17.43 4.43
C SER A 102 -24.53 -17.90 4.32
N TRP A 103 -23.60 -17.02 4.70
CA TRP A 103 -22.17 -17.25 4.66
C TRP A 103 -21.75 -18.37 5.63
N GLU A 104 -22.59 -18.66 6.63
CA GLU A 104 -22.42 -19.73 7.59
C GLU A 104 -22.41 -21.11 6.92
N SER A 105 -23.07 -21.24 5.76
CA SER A 105 -23.07 -22.46 4.95
C SER A 105 -21.79 -22.64 4.11
N LEU A 106 -20.99 -21.58 3.93
CA LEU A 106 -19.75 -21.65 3.19
C LEU A 106 -18.67 -22.37 4.02
N PRO A 107 -17.75 -23.11 3.38
CA PRO A 107 -16.64 -23.76 4.07
C PRO A 107 -15.82 -22.79 4.92
N THR A 108 -15.38 -23.27 6.08
CA THR A 108 -14.46 -22.54 6.96
C THR A 108 -13.19 -22.17 6.21
N HIS A 109 -12.77 -20.90 6.32
CA HIS A 109 -11.53 -20.42 5.76
C HIS A 109 -10.33 -20.81 6.65
N LYS A 110 -9.20 -21.12 6.01
CA LYS A 110 -7.95 -21.57 6.68
C LYS A 110 -7.43 -20.60 7.75
N ASP A 111 -7.71 -19.30 7.59
CA ASP A 111 -7.13 -18.25 8.43
C ASP A 111 -8.07 -17.76 9.55
N GLU A 112 -9.26 -18.34 9.73
CA GLU A 112 -10.24 -17.86 10.73
C GLU A 112 -9.72 -17.85 12.18
N ASN A 113 -8.83 -18.78 12.52
CA ASN A 113 -8.19 -18.80 13.84
C ASN A 113 -7.27 -17.59 14.04
N GLN A 114 -6.50 -17.20 13.00
CA GLN A 114 -5.64 -16.03 13.07
C GLN A 114 -6.48 -14.75 13.14
N VAL A 115 -7.58 -14.68 12.38
CA VAL A 115 -8.54 -13.57 12.46
C VAL A 115 -9.03 -13.38 13.89
N LYS A 116 -9.44 -14.48 14.55
CA LYS A 116 -9.90 -14.42 15.94
C LYS A 116 -8.85 -13.82 16.87
N LEU A 117 -7.62 -14.35 16.84
CA LEU A 117 -6.53 -13.89 17.70
C LEU A 117 -6.22 -12.40 17.50
N ASP A 118 -6.28 -11.92 16.27
CA ASP A 118 -6.01 -10.53 15.93
C ASP A 118 -7.16 -9.60 16.35
N VAL A 119 -8.41 -10.01 16.11
CA VAL A 119 -9.60 -9.25 16.52
C VAL A 119 -9.72 -9.12 18.04
N ASP A 120 -9.27 -10.12 18.80
CA ASP A 120 -9.20 -10.05 20.26
C ASP A 120 -8.31 -8.89 20.75
N ARG A 121 -7.35 -8.44 19.91
CA ARG A 121 -6.45 -7.31 20.16
C ARG A 121 -6.87 -6.02 19.45
N ALA A 122 -8.04 -5.98 18.81
CA ALA A 122 -8.56 -4.79 18.12
C ALA A 122 -9.21 -3.78 19.09
N PHE A 123 -9.39 -2.55 18.58
CA PHE A 123 -9.98 -1.42 19.31
C PHE A 123 -9.22 -1.00 20.58
N VAL A 124 -7.88 -1.06 20.55
CA VAL A 124 -7.04 -0.68 21.69
C VAL A 124 -6.98 0.85 21.88
N TYR A 125 -6.82 1.59 20.79
CA TYR A 125 -6.65 3.05 20.85
C TYR A 125 -7.97 3.79 20.64
N TYR A 126 -8.84 3.26 19.79
CA TYR A 126 -10.14 3.85 19.48
C TYR A 126 -11.15 2.73 19.15
N PRO A 127 -12.45 2.95 19.43
CA PRO A 127 -13.05 4.12 20.08
C PRO A 127 -13.01 4.03 21.62
N SER A 128 -13.19 5.17 22.30
CA SER A 128 -13.36 5.21 23.76
C SER A 128 -14.77 4.76 24.15
N GLU A 129 -14.98 3.44 24.23
CA GLU A 129 -16.26 2.81 24.55
C GLU A 129 -16.12 1.81 25.71
N SER A 130 -17.25 1.35 26.25
CA SER A 130 -17.27 0.31 27.29
C SER A 130 -16.88 -1.06 26.75
N ASP A 131 -16.36 -1.94 27.62
CA ASP A 131 -15.97 -3.32 27.24
C ASP A 131 -17.09 -4.12 26.56
N ALA A 132 -18.34 -3.90 26.96
CA ALA A 132 -19.50 -4.55 26.33
C ALA A 132 -19.72 -4.08 24.88
N GLN A 133 -19.55 -2.78 24.63
CA GLN A 133 -19.61 -2.21 23.28
C GLN A 133 -18.43 -2.70 22.44
N LEU A 134 -17.22 -2.67 22.99
CA LEU A 134 -16.03 -3.19 22.32
C LEU A 134 -16.15 -4.68 21.99
N SER A 135 -16.73 -5.49 22.88
CA SER A 135 -17.00 -6.91 22.60
C SER A 135 -17.98 -7.11 21.44
N THR A 136 -19.00 -6.25 21.34
CA THR A 136 -19.95 -6.24 20.23
C THR A 136 -19.26 -5.83 18.92
N ARG A 137 -18.37 -4.84 18.97
CA ARG A 137 -17.57 -4.42 17.81
C ARG A 137 -16.60 -5.50 17.36
N ARG A 138 -15.89 -6.17 18.28
CA ARG A 138 -15.02 -7.32 17.97
C ARG A 138 -15.79 -8.45 17.29
N THR A 139 -16.98 -8.78 17.80
CA THR A 139 -17.86 -9.77 17.16
C THR A 139 -18.22 -9.35 15.72
N SER A 140 -18.61 -8.09 15.52
CA SER A 140 -18.94 -7.56 14.19
C SER A 140 -17.73 -7.54 13.25
N LEU A 141 -16.55 -7.18 13.77
CA LEU A 141 -15.29 -7.16 13.02
C LEU A 141 -14.89 -8.57 12.57
N GLN A 142 -14.98 -9.55 13.47
CA GLN A 142 -14.70 -10.94 13.14
C GLN A 142 -15.68 -11.46 12.09
N THR A 143 -16.99 -11.22 12.26
CA THR A 143 -17.99 -11.63 11.25
C THR A 143 -17.70 -11.00 9.90
N LEU A 144 -17.44 -9.68 9.85
CA LEU A 144 -17.14 -8.95 8.61
C LEU A 144 -15.93 -9.55 7.86
N ILE A 145 -14.83 -9.81 8.56
CA ILE A 145 -13.62 -10.42 7.97
C ILE A 145 -13.88 -11.86 7.53
N THR A 146 -14.53 -12.68 8.37
CA THR A 146 -14.83 -14.07 8.06
C THR A 146 -15.73 -14.21 6.83
N VAL A 147 -16.76 -13.36 6.71
CA VAL A 147 -17.66 -13.37 5.53
C VAL A 147 -16.87 -13.15 4.25
N VAL A 148 -15.98 -12.14 4.22
CA VAL A 148 -15.16 -11.82 3.05
C VAL A 148 -14.24 -12.99 2.69
N LEU A 149 -13.54 -13.56 3.68
CA LEU A 149 -12.62 -14.68 3.46
C LEU A 149 -13.34 -15.97 3.01
N ARG A 150 -14.54 -16.25 3.53
CA ARG A 150 -15.32 -17.42 3.10
C ARG A 150 -15.91 -17.26 1.70
N ARG A 151 -16.30 -16.04 1.32
CA ARG A 151 -16.76 -15.75 -0.05
C ARG A 151 -15.62 -15.80 -1.06
N HIS A 152 -14.42 -15.42 -0.64
CA HIS A 152 -13.23 -15.38 -1.49
C HIS A 152 -12.11 -16.24 -0.89
N PRO A 153 -12.27 -17.57 -0.87
CA PRO A 153 -11.38 -18.48 -0.13
C PRO A 153 -9.96 -18.61 -0.70
N TYR A 154 -9.70 -17.96 -1.83
CA TYR A 154 -8.36 -17.85 -2.43
C TYR A 154 -7.52 -16.73 -1.80
N LEU A 155 -8.15 -15.77 -1.10
CA LEU A 155 -7.44 -14.73 -0.37
C LEU A 155 -6.66 -15.36 0.79
N SER A 156 -5.57 -14.72 1.20
CA SER A 156 -4.78 -15.12 2.36
C SER A 156 -4.74 -13.95 3.34
N TYR A 157 -5.25 -14.18 4.54
CA TYR A 157 -5.28 -13.15 5.58
C TYR A 157 -3.86 -12.74 5.98
N PHE A 158 -3.65 -11.44 6.19
CA PHE A 158 -2.41 -10.90 6.75
C PHE A 158 -2.68 -10.23 8.10
N GLN A 159 -1.73 -10.34 9.03
CA GLN A 159 -1.81 -9.67 10.31
C GLN A 159 -1.76 -8.15 10.12
N GLY A 160 -2.80 -7.46 10.57
CA GLY A 160 -3.04 -6.03 10.35
C GLY A 160 -4.20 -5.74 9.39
N TYR A 161 -4.79 -6.74 8.74
CA TYR A 161 -6.02 -6.53 7.95
C TYR A 161 -7.18 -6.06 8.83
N HIS A 162 -7.26 -6.55 10.07
CA HIS A 162 -8.26 -6.10 11.05
C HIS A 162 -8.14 -4.60 11.38
N ASP A 163 -6.92 -4.02 11.38
CA ASP A 163 -6.70 -2.58 11.61
C ASP A 163 -7.32 -1.74 10.49
N ILE A 164 -7.31 -2.22 9.25
CA ILE A 164 -7.98 -1.55 8.13
C ILE A 164 -9.51 -1.68 8.28
N VAL A 165 -10.00 -2.89 8.53
CA VAL A 165 -11.44 -3.18 8.55
C VAL A 165 -12.14 -2.51 9.73
N GLN A 166 -11.48 -2.37 10.88
CA GLN A 166 -12.07 -1.70 12.05
C GLN A 166 -12.38 -0.21 11.78
N VAL A 167 -11.58 0.48 10.95
CA VAL A 167 -11.83 1.90 10.60
C VAL A 167 -13.15 2.03 9.84
N PHE A 168 -13.38 1.16 8.85
CA PHE A 168 -14.67 1.08 8.15
C PHE A 168 -15.81 0.73 9.10
N LEU A 169 -15.63 -0.28 9.96
CA LEU A 169 -16.67 -0.66 10.91
C LEU A 169 -17.05 0.50 11.85
N LEU A 170 -16.12 1.38 12.21
CA LEU A 170 -16.40 2.59 12.98
C LEU A 170 -17.17 3.61 12.15
N VAL A 171 -16.69 3.94 10.95
CA VAL A 171 -17.35 4.90 10.05
C VAL A 171 -18.79 4.50 9.77
N PHE A 172 -19.05 3.23 9.45
CA PHE A 172 -20.40 2.73 9.16
C PHE A 172 -21.21 2.38 10.42
N GLY A 173 -20.54 2.20 11.56
CA GLY A 173 -21.16 1.97 12.87
C GLY A 173 -21.84 3.22 13.44
N SER A 174 -21.35 4.42 13.10
CA SER A 174 -21.85 5.73 13.57
C SER A 174 -23.22 6.15 13.00
N SER A 175 -23.90 5.32 12.20
CA SER A 175 -25.18 5.69 11.57
C SER A 175 -26.31 5.85 12.60
N PRO A 176 -27.12 6.93 12.55
CA PRO A 176 -28.30 7.12 13.41
C PRO A 176 -29.37 6.02 13.28
N LEU A 177 -29.29 5.21 12.21
CA LEU A 177 -30.13 4.03 11.98
C LEU A 177 -29.69 2.81 12.79
N ASN A 178 -28.45 2.79 13.30
CA ASN A 178 -27.90 1.77 14.19
C ASN A 178 -28.22 2.06 15.66
N LYS A 179 -29.37 2.71 15.95
CA LYS A 179 -29.91 2.69 17.31
C LYS A 179 -30.06 1.21 17.69
N PRO A 180 -29.67 0.80 18.90
CA PRO A 180 -29.85 -0.58 19.33
C PRO A 180 -31.34 -0.90 19.23
N ALA A 181 -31.71 -1.64 18.19
CA ALA A 181 -32.98 -2.30 18.16
C ALA A 181 -32.99 -3.17 19.41
N LYS A 182 -33.98 -2.96 20.29
CA LYS A 182 -34.21 -3.85 21.42
C LYS A 182 -34.14 -5.29 20.89
N GLU A 183 -33.21 -6.06 21.44
CA GLU A 183 -33.14 -7.53 21.31
C GLU A 183 -32.84 -8.12 19.92
N THR A 184 -31.91 -7.57 19.14
CA THR A 184 -31.31 -8.34 18.03
C THR A 184 -29.90 -8.83 18.40
N LYS A 185 -29.71 -10.15 18.53
CA LYS A 185 -28.43 -10.80 18.87
C LYS A 185 -27.39 -10.79 17.73
N GLN A 186 -27.73 -10.29 16.54
CA GLN A 186 -26.83 -10.31 15.40
C GLN A 186 -25.97 -9.03 15.34
N PRO A 187 -24.67 -9.15 14.99
CA PRO A 187 -23.83 -8.00 14.73
C PRO A 187 -24.42 -7.16 13.60
N GLN A 188 -24.73 -5.89 13.87
CA GLN A 188 -25.28 -4.96 12.86
C GLN A 188 -24.16 -4.48 11.95
N ILE A 189 -23.93 -5.23 10.87
CA ILE A 189 -23.04 -4.81 9.80
C ILE A 189 -23.93 -4.35 8.64
N SER A 190 -23.85 -3.05 8.30
CA SER A 190 -24.58 -2.50 7.16
C SER A 190 -24.14 -3.16 5.85
N ALA A 191 -25.06 -3.33 4.91
CA ALA A 191 -24.76 -3.91 3.59
C ALA A 191 -23.68 -3.10 2.84
N GLU A 192 -23.67 -1.77 3.01
CA GLU A 192 -22.70 -0.85 2.44
C GLU A 192 -21.29 -1.13 2.99
N CYS A 193 -21.14 -1.32 4.29
CA CYS A 193 -19.86 -1.68 4.92
C CYS A 193 -19.34 -3.03 4.38
N MET A 194 -20.22 -4.05 4.32
CA MET A 194 -19.86 -5.35 3.74
C MET A 194 -19.33 -5.20 2.30
N ALA A 195 -20.08 -4.49 1.45
CA ALA A 195 -19.72 -4.28 0.05
C ALA A 195 -18.42 -3.45 -0.10
N CYS A 196 -18.22 -2.44 0.75
CA CYS A 196 -16.99 -1.65 0.78
C CYS A 196 -15.78 -2.52 1.09
N ILE A 197 -15.84 -3.36 2.13
CA ILE A 197 -14.70 -4.20 2.53
C ILE A 197 -14.41 -5.27 1.49
N GLU A 198 -15.43 -5.88 0.89
CA GLU A 198 -15.26 -6.84 -0.19
C GLU A 198 -14.57 -6.21 -1.40
N ARG A 199 -15.05 -5.04 -1.86
CA ARG A 199 -14.41 -4.31 -2.96
C ARG A 199 -13.01 -3.82 -2.63
N LEU A 200 -12.79 -3.28 -1.43
CA LEU A 200 -11.48 -2.88 -0.95
C LEU A 200 -10.49 -4.05 -1.04
N SER A 201 -10.89 -5.22 -0.53
CA SER A 201 -10.08 -6.45 -0.52
C SER A 201 -9.69 -6.92 -1.92
N LEU A 202 -10.65 -6.94 -2.85
CA LEU A 202 -10.43 -7.51 -4.18
C LEU A 202 -9.79 -6.52 -5.18
N LEU A 203 -9.97 -5.22 -5.00
CA LEU A 203 -9.62 -4.22 -6.01
C LEU A 203 -8.53 -3.24 -5.54
N ARG A 204 -8.46 -2.93 -4.24
CA ARG A 204 -7.60 -1.88 -3.71
C ARG A 204 -6.38 -2.41 -2.95
N ILE A 205 -6.58 -3.41 -2.09
CA ILE A 205 -5.51 -4.01 -1.25
C ILE A 205 -5.19 -5.45 -1.62
N ARG A 206 -5.70 -5.95 -2.76
CA ARG A 206 -5.55 -7.33 -3.23
C ARG A 206 -4.12 -7.86 -3.19
N ASP A 207 -3.13 -7.02 -3.51
CA ASP A 207 -1.71 -7.40 -3.48
C ASP A 207 -1.24 -7.87 -2.09
N PHE A 208 -1.88 -7.37 -1.02
CA PHE A 208 -1.55 -7.72 0.37
C PHE A 208 -2.21 -9.04 0.81
N LEU A 209 -3.26 -9.46 0.10
CA LEU A 209 -4.00 -10.69 0.35
C LEU A 209 -3.53 -11.86 -0.54
N LEU A 210 -2.45 -11.66 -1.30
CA LEU A 210 -1.79 -12.73 -2.06
C LEU A 210 -1.18 -13.77 -1.09
N PRO A 211 -0.94 -15.02 -1.54
CA PRO A 211 -0.38 -16.06 -0.68
C PRO A 211 1.05 -15.77 -0.18
N THR A 212 1.75 -14.83 -0.80
CA THR A 212 3.10 -14.39 -0.42
C THR A 212 3.13 -12.86 -0.32
N LEU A 213 4.06 -12.32 0.46
CA LEU A 213 4.27 -10.87 0.59
C LEU A 213 4.89 -10.22 -0.66
N ASP A 214 5.04 -10.96 -1.77
CA ASP A 214 5.66 -10.43 -2.99
C ASP A 214 4.85 -9.31 -3.63
N GLY A 215 3.53 -9.32 -3.45
CA GLY A 215 2.66 -8.20 -3.83
C GLY A 215 3.09 -6.92 -3.12
N LEU A 216 3.23 -6.96 -1.79
CA LEU A 216 3.70 -5.84 -0.99
C LEU A 216 5.16 -5.45 -1.32
N ASN A 217 6.04 -6.43 -1.54
CA ASN A 217 7.43 -6.17 -1.94
C ASN A 217 7.51 -5.31 -3.21
N ALA A 218 6.58 -5.49 -4.16
CA ALA A 218 6.50 -4.65 -5.35
C ALA A 218 6.19 -3.18 -5.00
N HIS A 219 5.31 -2.91 -4.02
CA HIS A 219 5.01 -1.55 -3.54
C HIS A 219 6.25 -0.92 -2.92
N MET A 220 6.90 -1.63 -1.99
CA MET A 220 8.11 -1.16 -1.31
C MET A 220 9.29 -0.95 -2.28
N SER A 221 9.31 -1.67 -3.42
CA SER A 221 10.37 -1.52 -4.43
C SER A 221 10.35 -0.17 -5.16
N LEU A 222 9.22 0.54 -5.15
CA LEU A 222 9.11 1.87 -5.76
C LEU A 222 9.71 2.97 -4.88
N LEU A 223 9.74 2.76 -3.57
CA LEU A 223 10.15 3.78 -2.60
C LEU A 223 11.60 4.27 -2.79
N PRO A 224 12.61 3.39 -2.98
CA PRO A 224 13.96 3.84 -3.33
C PRO A 224 14.02 4.74 -4.56
N SER A 225 13.24 4.44 -5.61
CA SER A 225 13.22 5.22 -6.85
C SER A 225 12.50 6.56 -6.68
N ILE A 226 11.52 6.66 -5.79
CA ILE A 226 10.87 7.94 -5.42
C ILE A 226 11.86 8.80 -4.63
N LEU A 227 12.54 8.22 -3.64
CA LEU A 227 13.52 8.93 -2.82
C LEU A 227 14.72 9.39 -3.63
N GLU A 228 15.25 8.56 -4.53
CA GLU A 228 16.41 8.91 -5.36
C GLU A 228 16.21 10.18 -6.20
N VAL A 229 15.02 10.33 -6.79
CA VAL A 229 14.69 11.51 -7.62
C VAL A 229 14.28 12.72 -6.79
N ALA A 230 13.75 12.51 -5.58
CA ALA A 230 13.32 13.60 -4.69
C ALA A 230 14.50 14.17 -3.88
N ASP A 231 15.36 13.30 -3.35
CA ASP A 231 16.54 13.63 -2.56
C ASP A 231 17.58 12.50 -2.69
N THR A 232 18.51 12.68 -3.62
CA THR A 232 19.58 11.70 -3.90
C THR A 232 20.51 11.50 -2.71
N GLU A 233 20.76 12.54 -1.90
CA GLU A 233 21.64 12.44 -0.74
C GLU A 233 21.01 11.54 0.33
N LEU A 234 19.73 11.77 0.64
CA LEU A 234 18.98 10.95 1.60
C LEU A 234 18.86 9.51 1.10
N TYR A 235 18.57 9.32 -0.18
CA TYR A 235 18.54 7.98 -0.79
C TYR A 235 19.87 7.25 -0.61
N VAL A 236 21.00 7.90 -0.92
CA VAL A 236 22.33 7.31 -0.77
C VAL A 236 22.63 6.96 0.68
N HIS A 237 22.20 7.79 1.63
CA HIS A 237 22.37 7.57 3.07
C HIS A 237 21.65 6.32 3.56
N ILE A 238 20.41 6.08 3.11
CA ILE A 238 19.59 4.96 3.62
C ILE A 238 19.56 3.72 2.73
N ARG A 239 20.15 3.74 1.52
CA ARG A 239 20.02 2.63 0.54
C ARG A 239 20.52 1.26 1.03
N GLN A 240 21.40 1.24 2.02
CA GLN A 240 21.92 0.01 2.62
C GLN A 240 20.92 -0.62 3.60
N THR A 241 20.02 0.18 4.16
CA THR A 241 18.97 -0.27 5.08
C THR A 241 17.92 -1.08 4.35
N HIS A 242 17.51 -2.21 4.94
CA HIS A 242 16.48 -3.05 4.36
C HIS A 242 15.13 -2.31 4.29
N ARG A 243 14.39 -2.48 3.19
CA ARG A 243 13.16 -1.72 2.88
C ARG A 243 11.96 -2.06 3.76
N SER A 244 12.11 -3.01 4.68
CA SER A 244 11.05 -3.45 5.61
C SER A 244 10.59 -2.35 6.56
N TYR A 245 11.30 -1.22 6.66
CA TYR A 245 10.80 -0.07 7.41
C TYR A 245 9.42 0.42 6.93
N SER A 246 9.09 0.20 5.65
CA SER A 246 7.79 0.59 5.08
C SER A 246 6.71 -0.48 5.15
N LEU A 247 7.04 -1.67 5.66
CA LEU A 247 6.16 -2.83 5.63
C LEU A 247 4.88 -2.57 6.42
N SER A 248 5.00 -2.17 7.68
CA SER A 248 3.88 -1.95 8.61
C SER A 248 2.92 -0.86 8.09
N GLY A 249 3.45 0.33 7.80
CA GLY A 249 2.66 1.46 7.29
C GLY A 249 1.94 1.14 5.97
N ILE A 250 2.62 0.59 4.97
CA ILE A 250 1.98 0.31 3.67
C ILE A 250 0.97 -0.85 3.78
N LEU A 251 1.33 -1.94 4.47
CA LEU A 251 0.48 -3.14 4.59
C LEU A 251 -0.85 -2.85 5.28
N THR A 252 -0.82 -2.00 6.32
CA THR A 252 -1.98 -1.67 7.14
C THR A 252 -2.66 -0.36 6.74
N LEU A 253 -2.23 0.26 5.62
CA LEU A 253 -2.66 1.60 5.23
C LEU A 253 -2.53 2.61 6.40
N TYR A 254 -1.45 2.49 7.17
CA TYR A 254 -1.11 3.28 8.35
C TYR A 254 -2.05 3.13 9.54
N ALA A 255 -3.10 2.30 9.45
CA ALA A 255 -4.11 2.14 10.50
C ALA A 255 -3.55 1.50 11.78
N HIS A 256 -2.46 0.74 11.66
CA HIS A 256 -1.78 0.15 12.82
C HIS A 256 -0.93 1.18 13.60
N GLU A 257 -0.45 2.23 12.93
CA GLU A 257 0.49 3.20 13.51
C GLU A 257 -0.20 4.49 13.97
N ILE A 258 -1.30 4.88 13.32
CA ILE A 258 -2.08 6.05 13.68
C ILE A 258 -3.09 5.67 14.78
N GLN A 259 -2.90 6.25 15.95
CA GLN A 259 -3.72 5.98 17.15
C GLN A 259 -4.91 6.93 17.32
N ASP A 260 -5.00 7.97 16.49
CA ASP A 260 -6.11 8.93 16.49
C ASP A 260 -7.12 8.57 15.39
N TYR A 261 -8.38 8.40 15.78
CA TYR A 261 -9.46 7.98 14.87
C TYR A 261 -9.74 9.02 13.77
N ASP A 262 -9.78 10.30 14.12
CA ASP A 262 -10.11 11.36 13.19
C ASP A 262 -9.01 11.51 12.14
N VAL A 263 -7.75 11.36 12.57
CA VAL A 263 -6.57 11.36 11.69
C VAL A 263 -6.60 10.17 10.73
N ILE A 264 -6.85 8.94 11.19
CA ILE A 264 -6.87 7.77 10.31
C ILE A 264 -8.07 7.80 9.35
N ALA A 265 -9.25 8.24 9.80
CA ALA A 265 -10.43 8.39 8.95
C ALA A 265 -10.18 9.44 7.85
N ARG A 266 -9.55 10.57 8.22
CA ARG A 266 -9.11 11.61 7.27
C ARG A 266 -8.10 11.10 6.26
N LEU A 267 -7.16 10.26 6.69
CA LEU A 267 -6.19 9.64 5.79
C LEU A 267 -6.89 8.67 4.81
N PHE A 268 -7.88 7.91 5.28
CA PHE A 268 -8.65 7.01 4.42
C PHE A 268 -9.48 7.78 3.39
N ASP A 269 -10.01 8.97 3.72
CA ASP A 269 -10.63 9.84 2.72
C ASP A 269 -9.69 10.09 1.53
N PHE A 270 -8.43 10.44 1.81
CA PHE A 270 -7.40 10.69 0.81
C PHE A 270 -6.98 9.42 0.05
N LEU A 271 -6.70 8.34 0.78
CA LEU A 271 -6.25 7.08 0.18
C LEU A 271 -7.35 6.44 -0.68
N LEU A 272 -8.63 6.54 -0.33
CA LEU A 272 -9.71 6.04 -1.18
C LEU A 272 -9.93 6.91 -2.42
N ALA A 273 -9.64 8.20 -2.34
CA ALA A 273 -9.78 9.15 -3.44
C ALA A 273 -8.62 9.17 -4.44
N THR A 274 -7.50 8.50 -4.17
CA THR A 274 -6.27 8.56 -4.99
C THR A 274 -5.89 7.20 -5.57
N ASP A 275 -4.93 7.14 -6.52
CA ASP A 275 -4.43 5.86 -7.06
C ASP A 275 -3.74 5.01 -5.97
N ALA A 276 -3.67 3.68 -6.10
CA ALA A 276 -3.18 2.81 -5.02
C ALA A 276 -1.71 3.06 -4.67
N VAL A 277 -0.93 3.49 -5.66
CA VAL A 277 0.47 3.88 -5.49
C VAL A 277 0.64 5.09 -4.56
N MET A 278 -0.39 5.90 -4.34
CA MET A 278 -0.31 7.09 -3.48
C MET A 278 0.09 6.74 -2.04
N SER A 279 -0.29 5.56 -1.54
CA SER A 279 0.17 5.06 -0.23
C SER A 279 1.71 5.00 -0.15
N VAL A 280 2.39 4.64 -1.24
CA VAL A 280 3.86 4.60 -1.31
C VAL A 280 4.46 6.01 -1.36
N TYR A 281 3.84 6.94 -2.08
CA TYR A 281 4.27 8.34 -2.12
C TYR A 281 4.11 9.02 -0.75
N LEU A 282 3.05 8.68 -0.01
CA LEU A 282 2.88 9.13 1.36
C LEU A 282 4.02 8.63 2.26
N PHE A 283 4.45 7.37 2.12
CA PHE A 283 5.60 6.86 2.86
C PHE A 283 6.88 7.61 2.49
N GLY A 284 7.08 7.92 1.20
CA GLY A 284 8.19 8.76 0.74
C GLY A 284 8.17 10.15 1.38
N ALA A 285 7.00 10.80 1.42
CA ALA A 285 6.82 12.09 2.08
C ALA A 285 7.12 12.02 3.59
N ILE A 286 6.72 10.94 4.27
CA ILE A 286 7.05 10.69 5.68
C ILE A 286 8.57 10.64 5.89
N ILE A 287 9.30 9.88 5.07
CA ILE A 287 10.77 9.79 5.17
C ILE A 287 11.40 11.16 4.92
N LEU A 288 10.99 11.84 3.85
CA LEU A 288 11.54 13.15 3.47
C LEU A 288 11.25 14.24 4.51
N SER A 289 10.10 14.18 5.20
CA SER A 289 9.77 15.12 6.28
C SER A 289 10.69 14.98 7.50
N ARG A 290 11.35 13.83 7.65
CA ARG A 290 12.24 13.50 8.76
C ARG A 290 13.71 13.46 8.33
N ARG A 291 14.02 14.13 7.22
CA ARG A 291 15.35 14.15 6.59
C ARG A 291 16.46 14.39 7.60
N ASP A 292 16.37 15.47 8.37
CA ASP A 292 17.45 15.89 9.27
C ASP A 292 17.68 14.88 10.40
N THR A 293 16.60 14.38 11.02
CA THR A 293 16.68 13.29 12.02
C THR A 293 17.30 12.01 11.45
N VAL A 294 17.08 11.70 10.17
CA VAL A 294 17.69 10.53 9.53
C VAL A 294 19.19 10.73 9.30
N PHE A 295 19.64 11.96 9.02
CA PHE A 295 21.06 12.28 8.85
C PHE A 295 21.85 12.34 10.17
N GLU A 296 21.18 12.50 11.31
CA GLU A 296 21.82 12.37 12.63
C GLU A 296 22.32 10.94 12.91
N ILE A 297 21.76 9.95 12.22
CA ILE A 297 22.13 8.54 12.34
C ILE A 297 23.17 8.20 11.27
N GLU A 298 24.27 7.55 11.65
CA GLU A 298 25.29 7.12 10.69
C GLU A 298 24.72 6.15 9.64
N SER A 299 25.11 6.29 8.36
CA SER A 299 24.62 5.43 7.27
C SER A 299 24.94 3.94 7.47
N THR A 300 25.96 3.63 8.29
CA THR A 300 26.37 2.26 8.63
C THR A 300 25.53 1.65 9.75
N ASP A 301 24.82 2.46 10.55
CA ASP A 301 23.91 1.99 11.60
C ASP A 301 22.53 1.67 11.00
N THR A 302 22.48 0.57 10.24
CA THR A 302 21.28 0.16 9.52
C THR A 302 20.13 -0.22 10.46
N ASP A 303 20.42 -0.64 11.69
CA ASP A 303 19.39 -1.05 12.66
C ASP A 303 18.70 0.18 13.28
N MET A 304 19.47 1.21 13.65
CA MET A 304 18.91 2.48 14.11
C MET A 304 18.15 3.19 12.99
N LEU A 305 18.67 3.17 11.77
CA LEU A 305 17.95 3.67 10.58
C LEU A 305 16.65 2.91 10.37
N LEU A 306 16.68 1.57 10.42
CA LEU A 306 15.48 0.74 10.27
C LEU A 306 14.44 1.10 11.34
N HIS A 307 14.84 1.17 12.61
CA HIS A 307 13.96 1.54 13.71
C HIS A 307 13.34 2.93 13.50
N THR A 308 14.16 3.90 13.11
CA THR A 308 13.75 5.29 12.93
C THR A 308 12.79 5.44 11.75
N LEU A 309 13.12 4.84 10.60
CA LEU A 309 12.30 4.90 9.37
C LEU A 309 10.98 4.13 9.50
N SER A 310 10.88 3.17 10.43
CA SER A 310 9.65 2.39 10.66
C SER A 310 8.60 3.12 11.49
N LYS A 311 8.87 4.35 11.94
CA LYS A 311 7.96 5.14 12.78
C LYS A 311 7.37 6.31 12.02
N LEU A 312 6.14 6.69 12.35
CA LEU A 312 5.55 7.96 11.92
C LEU A 312 6.18 9.14 12.68
N PRO A 313 6.26 10.34 12.07
CA PRO A 313 6.68 11.55 12.76
C PRO A 313 5.72 11.88 13.91
N GLN A 314 6.28 12.43 14.98
CA GLN A 314 5.51 12.92 16.13
C GLN A 314 6.00 14.36 16.45
N PRO A 315 5.12 15.38 16.41
CA PRO A 315 3.70 15.32 16.06
C PRO A 315 3.46 14.96 14.57
N LEU A 316 2.33 14.33 14.29
CA LEU A 316 1.94 13.92 12.92
C LEU A 316 1.15 15.05 12.25
N ASP A 317 1.79 15.82 11.37
CA ASP A 317 1.09 16.78 10.50
C ASP A 317 0.59 16.08 9.23
N LEU A 318 -0.60 15.49 9.32
CA LEU A 318 -1.19 14.73 8.21
C LEU A 318 -1.44 15.60 6.97
N GLU A 319 -1.84 16.86 7.14
CA GLU A 319 -2.17 17.73 6.00
C GLU A 319 -0.90 18.13 5.23
N ALA A 320 0.20 18.44 5.94
CA ALA A 320 1.49 18.68 5.31
C ALA A 320 2.01 17.43 4.58
N LEU A 321 1.86 16.24 5.18
CA LEU A 321 2.27 14.98 4.55
C LEU A 321 1.46 14.65 3.29
N ILE A 322 0.14 14.86 3.31
CA ILE A 322 -0.71 14.70 2.12
C ILE A 322 -0.30 15.68 1.02
N ALA A 323 -0.07 16.95 1.37
CA ALA A 323 0.39 17.96 0.42
C ALA A 323 1.72 17.56 -0.24
N HIS A 324 2.66 17.08 0.56
CA HIS A 324 3.97 16.64 0.09
C HIS A 324 3.86 15.37 -0.78
N ALA A 325 3.03 14.40 -0.40
CA ALA A 325 2.79 13.20 -1.21
C ALA A 325 2.20 13.53 -2.59
N LEU A 326 1.22 14.44 -2.64
CA LEU A 326 0.65 14.95 -3.90
C LEU A 326 1.71 15.68 -4.73
N HIS A 327 2.55 16.48 -4.10
CA HIS A 327 3.66 17.16 -4.77
C HIS A 327 4.63 16.15 -5.40
N LEU A 328 5.12 15.18 -4.63
CA LEU A 328 6.01 14.12 -5.11
C LEU A 328 5.40 13.34 -6.27
N TYR A 329 4.13 12.96 -6.17
CA TYR A 329 3.42 12.27 -7.25
C TYR A 329 3.33 13.12 -8.51
N SER A 330 3.08 14.43 -8.38
CA SER A 330 2.97 15.35 -9.51
C SER A 330 4.31 15.58 -10.24
N GLN A 331 5.40 15.72 -9.49
CA GLN A 331 6.74 15.96 -10.03
C GLN A 331 7.32 14.68 -10.62
N TYR A 332 7.20 13.58 -9.88
CA TYR A 332 7.80 12.28 -10.17
C TYR A 332 6.73 11.19 -10.29
N PRO A 333 5.81 11.27 -11.27
CA PRO A 333 4.76 10.27 -11.44
C PRO A 333 5.35 8.89 -11.74
N PRO A 334 4.62 7.79 -11.45
CA PRO A 334 5.19 6.43 -11.51
C PRO A 334 5.87 6.09 -12.84
N LEU A 335 5.28 6.54 -13.97
CA LEU A 335 5.82 6.32 -15.32
C LEU A 335 7.19 6.96 -15.57
N LYS A 336 7.57 7.98 -14.78
CA LYS A 336 8.85 8.69 -14.87
C LYS A 336 9.90 8.21 -13.85
N LEU A 337 9.56 7.25 -12.99
CA LEU A 337 10.51 6.74 -12.01
C LEU A 337 11.72 6.06 -12.69
N PRO A 338 12.93 6.22 -12.14
CA PRO A 338 14.17 5.74 -12.73
C PRO A 338 14.24 4.21 -12.79
N HIS A 339 15.25 3.70 -13.52
CA HIS A 339 15.57 2.27 -13.63
C HIS A 339 14.41 1.37 -14.11
N GLY A 340 13.37 1.96 -14.71
CA GLY A 340 12.17 1.25 -15.10
C GLY A 340 11.42 0.64 -13.92
N ALA A 341 11.53 1.20 -12.70
CA ALA A 341 10.89 0.68 -11.50
C ALA A 341 9.40 0.38 -11.72
N TRP A 342 8.66 1.31 -12.32
CA TRP A 342 7.24 1.10 -12.65
C TRP A 342 6.98 0.03 -13.72
N ARG A 343 7.92 -0.16 -14.65
CA ARG A 343 7.79 -1.22 -15.68
C ARG A 343 7.90 -2.61 -15.07
N GLN A 344 8.64 -2.76 -13.96
CA GLN A 344 8.82 -4.03 -13.26
C GLN A 344 7.58 -4.45 -12.47
N ILE A 345 6.71 -3.52 -12.11
CA ILE A 345 5.43 -3.82 -11.42
C ILE A 345 4.53 -4.64 -12.36
N SER A 346 3.94 -5.73 -11.86
CA SER A 346 3.00 -6.55 -12.65
C SER A 346 1.82 -5.71 -13.15
N SER A 347 1.39 -5.93 -14.40
CA SER A 347 0.16 -5.30 -14.93
C SER A 347 -1.10 -5.71 -14.18
N ASN A 348 -1.03 -6.79 -13.40
CA ASN A 348 -2.13 -7.30 -12.58
C ASN A 348 -2.07 -6.80 -11.12
N SER A 349 -1.05 -6.02 -10.74
CA SER A 349 -0.95 -5.42 -9.40
C SER A 349 -1.99 -4.31 -9.21
N VAL A 350 -2.50 -4.15 -7.99
CA VAL A 350 -3.39 -3.02 -7.63
C VAL A 350 -2.77 -1.67 -7.95
N LEU A 351 -1.44 -1.55 -7.94
CA LEU A 351 -0.74 -0.33 -8.34
C LEU A 351 -1.11 0.09 -9.77
N LYS A 352 -1.32 -0.86 -10.68
CA LYS A 352 -1.66 -0.61 -12.09
C LYS A 352 -3.14 -0.77 -12.40
N THR A 353 -3.85 -1.62 -11.67
CA THR A 353 -5.29 -1.84 -11.91
C THR A 353 -6.15 -0.82 -11.16
N CYS A 354 -5.69 -0.29 -10.03
CA CYS A 354 -6.39 0.74 -9.27
C CYS A 354 -5.85 2.13 -9.64
N SER A 355 -6.08 2.51 -10.90
CA SER A 355 -5.84 3.86 -11.40
C SER A 355 -7.13 4.47 -11.91
N TYR A 356 -7.38 5.70 -11.51
CA TYR A 356 -8.60 6.45 -11.79
C TYR A 356 -8.60 7.13 -13.17
N GLY A 357 -7.72 6.66 -14.07
CA GLY A 357 -7.52 7.21 -15.41
C GLY A 357 -6.54 8.39 -15.41
N HIS A 358 -5.71 8.46 -16.46
CA HIS A 358 -4.62 9.44 -16.63
C HIS A 358 -5.10 10.92 -16.63
N ASP A 359 -6.41 11.17 -16.70
CA ASP A 359 -7.02 12.51 -16.65
C ASP A 359 -7.28 13.05 -15.23
N GLY A 360 -7.20 12.22 -14.18
CA GLY A 360 -7.50 12.62 -12.80
C GLY A 360 -6.60 13.74 -12.28
N TYR A 361 -5.31 13.72 -12.63
CA TYR A 361 -4.31 14.67 -12.11
C TYR A 361 -3.73 15.63 -13.16
N ARG A 362 -3.96 15.38 -14.45
CA ARG A 362 -3.41 16.20 -15.56
C ARG A 362 -4.05 17.60 -15.67
N LYS A 363 -5.06 17.92 -14.87
CA LYS A 363 -5.78 19.21 -14.87
C LYS A 363 -5.91 19.90 -13.50
N ILE A 364 -4.91 19.77 -12.63
CA ILE A 364 -4.75 20.73 -11.51
C ILE A 364 -4.24 22.10 -12.03
N ARG A 365 -3.78 22.17 -13.28
CA ARG A 365 -3.51 23.42 -14.01
C ARG A 365 -4.55 23.66 -15.12
N GLY A 366 -5.41 24.65 -14.91
CA GLY A 366 -6.02 25.47 -15.98
C GLY A 366 -7.22 24.88 -16.76
N LYS A 367 -8.34 25.59 -16.65
CA LYS A 367 -9.55 25.65 -17.49
C LYS A 367 -10.24 24.33 -17.90
N ALA A 368 -11.51 24.25 -17.51
CA ALA A 368 -12.49 23.29 -17.98
C ALA A 368 -12.47 23.22 -19.51
N ARG A 369 -12.43 21.99 -20.05
CA ARG A 369 -12.64 21.75 -21.47
C ARG A 369 -13.80 20.78 -21.58
N THR A 370 -14.78 21.21 -22.37
CA THR A 370 -16.08 20.59 -22.61
C THR A 370 -15.95 19.17 -23.13
N ARG A 371 -16.89 18.35 -22.67
CA ARG A 371 -17.07 16.92 -22.91
C ARG A 371 -17.52 16.70 -24.35
N THR A 372 -16.67 16.12 -25.20
CA THR A 372 -17.10 15.62 -26.51
C THR A 372 -17.63 14.20 -26.34
N THR A 373 -18.91 14.02 -26.65
CA THR A 373 -19.63 12.75 -26.71
C THR A 373 -19.02 11.83 -27.76
N TRP A 374 -18.56 10.64 -27.35
CA TRP A 374 -18.36 9.53 -28.26
C TRP A 374 -19.71 8.85 -28.49
N GLN A 375 -20.29 9.07 -29.67
CA GLN A 375 -21.40 8.26 -30.18
C GLN A 375 -20.83 6.97 -30.79
N GLY A 376 -21.49 5.85 -30.49
CA GLY A 376 -21.08 4.53 -30.94
C GLY A 376 -21.34 4.31 -32.42
N GLU A 377 -20.48 3.51 -33.04
CA GLU A 377 -20.76 2.83 -34.29
C GLU A 377 -20.54 1.33 -34.14
N ASN A 378 -21.60 0.59 -34.50
CA ASN A 378 -21.63 -0.85 -34.68
C ASN A 378 -20.65 -1.27 -35.78
N THR A 379 -19.72 -2.18 -35.49
CA THR A 379 -19.27 -3.17 -36.49
C THR A 379 -18.87 -4.46 -35.80
N SER A 380 -19.56 -5.54 -36.18
CA SER A 380 -19.19 -6.92 -35.88
C SER A 380 -17.92 -7.27 -36.66
N SER A 381 -16.79 -7.34 -35.98
CA SER A 381 -15.64 -8.12 -36.43
C SER A 381 -14.80 -8.48 -35.23
N ILE A 382 -14.26 -9.70 -35.25
CA ILE A 382 -13.50 -10.34 -34.18
C ILE A 382 -12.25 -9.48 -33.89
N ALA A 383 -12.41 -8.51 -32.98
CA ALA A 383 -11.38 -7.58 -32.58
C ALA A 383 -10.58 -8.18 -31.41
N LYS A 384 -9.28 -8.34 -31.65
CA LYS A 384 -8.26 -8.69 -30.66
C LYS A 384 -8.49 -7.88 -29.37
N LYS A 385 -8.82 -8.57 -28.27
CA LYS A 385 -9.04 -7.97 -26.94
C LYS A 385 -7.86 -7.06 -26.59
N LYS A 386 -8.12 -5.77 -26.41
CA LYS A 386 -7.16 -4.80 -25.85
C LYS A 386 -6.69 -5.30 -24.47
N PRO A 387 -5.46 -4.98 -24.05
CA PRO A 387 -4.94 -5.39 -22.74
C PRO A 387 -5.87 -4.91 -21.61
N ARG A 388 -6.17 -5.83 -20.69
CA ARG A 388 -7.16 -5.68 -19.60
C ARG A 388 -6.92 -4.48 -18.66
N SER A 389 -5.72 -3.88 -18.63
CA SER A 389 -5.34 -2.75 -17.78
C SER A 389 -5.93 -1.38 -18.18
N SER A 390 -7.16 -1.34 -18.71
CA SER A 390 -7.79 -0.11 -19.23
C SER A 390 -9.17 0.20 -18.63
N ILE A 391 -9.70 -0.67 -17.77
CA ILE A 391 -10.99 -0.44 -17.09
C ILE A 391 -10.74 0.49 -15.89
N PRO A 392 -11.41 1.65 -15.80
CA PRO A 392 -11.38 2.50 -14.61
C PRO A 392 -11.74 1.70 -13.36
N PHE A 393 -11.16 2.03 -12.20
CA PHE A 393 -11.37 1.25 -10.98
C PHE A 393 -12.84 1.13 -10.57
N GLU A 394 -13.62 2.21 -10.68
CA GLU A 394 -15.05 2.19 -10.30
C GLU A 394 -15.85 1.22 -11.16
N ASP A 395 -15.45 1.05 -12.42
CA ASP A 395 -16.12 0.17 -13.37
C ASP A 395 -15.65 -1.31 -13.23
N GLN A 396 -14.68 -1.60 -12.36
CA GLN A 396 -14.21 -2.96 -12.14
C GLN A 396 -15.20 -3.74 -11.28
N THR A 397 -15.46 -4.98 -11.70
CA THR A 397 -16.29 -5.94 -10.97
C THR A 397 -15.45 -6.74 -9.95
N LEU A 398 -16.10 -7.41 -9.01
CA LEU A 398 -15.42 -8.35 -8.10
C LEU A 398 -14.71 -9.47 -8.88
N GLN A 399 -15.30 -9.94 -9.98
CA GLN A 399 -14.72 -10.97 -10.84
C GLN A 399 -13.46 -10.47 -11.57
N ASP A 400 -13.38 -9.18 -11.91
CA ASP A 400 -12.14 -8.61 -12.44
C ASP A 400 -11.03 -8.64 -11.38
N GLY A 401 -11.35 -8.30 -10.13
CA GLY A 401 -10.44 -8.40 -8.99
C GLY A 401 -9.89 -9.81 -8.79
N GLU A 402 -10.77 -10.82 -8.80
CA GLU A 402 -10.40 -12.24 -8.72
C GLU A 402 -9.52 -12.67 -9.91
N ALA A 403 -9.86 -12.23 -11.13
CA ALA A 403 -9.07 -12.53 -12.31
C ALA A 403 -7.65 -11.93 -12.23
N TYR A 404 -7.52 -10.69 -11.75
CA TYR A 404 -6.21 -10.07 -11.50
C TYR A 404 -5.44 -10.80 -10.40
N PHE A 405 -6.11 -11.23 -9.33
CA PHE A 405 -5.51 -12.02 -8.25
C PHE A 405 -4.85 -13.27 -8.82
N HIS A 406 -5.61 -14.09 -9.55
CA HIS A 406 -5.10 -15.35 -10.07
C HIS A 406 -4.00 -15.14 -11.11
N ALA A 407 -4.12 -14.12 -11.96
CA ALA A 407 -3.09 -13.77 -12.93
C ALA A 407 -1.77 -13.38 -12.24
N GLN A 408 -1.83 -12.52 -11.22
CA GLN A 408 -0.66 -12.08 -10.46
C GLN A 408 -0.05 -13.20 -9.63
N ALA A 409 -0.87 -13.99 -8.91
CA ALA A 409 -0.41 -15.14 -8.14
C ALA A 409 0.29 -16.18 -9.03
N ALA A 410 -0.24 -16.42 -10.24
CA ALA A 410 0.41 -17.30 -11.21
C ALA A 410 1.73 -16.73 -11.75
N GLU A 411 1.80 -15.42 -11.98
CA GLU A 411 3.03 -14.73 -12.37
C GLU A 411 4.13 -14.88 -11.33
N LEU A 412 3.80 -14.65 -10.05
CA LEU A 412 4.71 -14.78 -8.91
C LEU A 412 5.21 -16.22 -8.75
N LYS A 413 4.31 -17.21 -8.78
CA LYS A 413 4.69 -18.64 -8.74
C LYS A 413 5.65 -19.02 -9.87
N ARG A 414 5.42 -18.51 -11.09
CA ARG A 414 6.34 -18.73 -12.23
C ARG A 414 7.68 -18.05 -11.99
N ALA A 415 7.71 -16.85 -11.41
CA ALA A 415 8.95 -16.14 -11.09
C ALA A 415 9.79 -16.90 -10.07
N GLU A 416 9.18 -17.36 -8.96
CA GLU A 416 9.85 -18.21 -7.96
C GLU A 416 10.39 -19.51 -8.56
N ALA A 417 9.60 -20.19 -9.40
CA ALA A 417 10.03 -21.42 -10.06
C ALA A 417 11.25 -21.18 -10.96
N ARG A 418 11.26 -20.08 -11.73
CA ARG A 418 12.41 -19.68 -12.54
C ARG A 418 13.63 -19.37 -11.68
N GLU A 419 13.45 -18.71 -10.54
CA GLU A 419 14.54 -18.40 -9.62
C GLU A 419 15.14 -19.68 -9.00
N LYS A 420 14.31 -20.63 -8.56
CA LYS A 420 14.75 -21.95 -8.08
C LYS A 420 15.56 -22.70 -9.15
N VAL A 421 15.08 -22.70 -10.39
CA VAL A 421 15.81 -23.29 -11.53
C VAL A 421 17.14 -22.57 -11.77
N ARG A 422 17.16 -21.24 -11.76
CA ARG A 422 18.39 -20.44 -11.92
C ARG A 422 19.41 -20.72 -10.81
N LYS A 423 18.98 -20.74 -9.55
CA LYS A 423 19.85 -21.07 -8.40
C LYS A 423 20.41 -22.48 -8.51
N LYS A 424 19.60 -23.46 -8.91
CA LYS A 424 20.04 -24.85 -9.15
C LYS A 424 21.02 -24.94 -10.32
N PHE A 425 20.74 -24.25 -11.43
CA PHE A 425 21.65 -24.20 -12.57
C PHE A 425 22.98 -23.54 -12.19
N PHE A 426 22.94 -22.42 -11.46
CA PHE A 426 24.13 -21.72 -11.01
C PHE A 426 24.95 -22.56 -10.02
N SER A 427 24.31 -23.26 -9.08
CA SER A 427 25.01 -24.15 -8.15
C SER A 427 25.66 -25.35 -8.88
N LEU A 428 24.97 -25.94 -9.85
CA LEU A 428 25.55 -26.96 -10.73
C LEU A 428 26.70 -26.37 -11.54
N TRP A 429 26.55 -25.20 -12.15
CA TRP A 429 27.61 -24.54 -12.90
C TRP A 429 28.85 -24.29 -12.05
N ILE A 430 28.71 -23.77 -10.82
CA ILE A 430 29.83 -23.62 -9.87
C ILE A 430 30.51 -24.96 -9.59
N ARG A 431 29.73 -26.02 -9.34
CA ARG A 431 30.24 -27.37 -9.03
C ARG A 431 31.02 -27.99 -10.20
N TYR A 432 30.53 -27.81 -11.43
CA TYR A 432 31.12 -28.43 -12.63
C TYR A 432 32.12 -27.53 -13.37
N ARG A 433 32.18 -26.23 -13.06
CA ARG A 433 33.15 -25.27 -13.66
C ARG A 433 34.61 -25.66 -13.43
N LYS A 434 34.97 -26.09 -12.21
CA LYS A 434 36.35 -26.47 -11.86
C LYS A 434 36.80 -27.79 -12.53
N PRO A 435 36.04 -28.90 -12.45
CA PRO A 435 36.43 -30.15 -13.12
C PRO A 435 36.43 -30.02 -14.65
N ALA A 436 35.51 -29.27 -15.26
CA ALA A 436 35.52 -29.03 -16.71
C ALA A 436 36.76 -28.24 -17.17
N ARG A 437 37.19 -27.22 -16.40
CA ARG A 437 38.42 -26.47 -16.67
C ARG A 437 39.66 -27.36 -16.56
N ASN A 438 39.70 -28.26 -15.58
CA ASN A 438 40.81 -29.21 -15.42
C ASN A 438 40.84 -30.22 -16.57
N LEU A 439 39.69 -30.80 -16.96
CA LEU A 439 39.59 -31.72 -18.09
C LEU A 439 40.05 -31.06 -19.40
N ALA A 440 39.61 -29.82 -19.66
CA ALA A 440 40.05 -29.05 -20.81
C ALA A 440 41.55 -28.73 -20.78
N LEU A 441 42.10 -28.40 -19.61
CA LEU A 441 43.54 -28.16 -19.44
C LEU A 441 44.35 -29.44 -19.71
N PHE A 442 43.93 -30.58 -19.14
CA PHE A 442 44.59 -31.87 -19.35
C PHE A 442 44.57 -32.29 -20.82
N THR A 443 43.47 -32.09 -21.54
CA THR A 443 43.42 -32.39 -22.98
C THR A 443 44.33 -31.45 -23.77
N THR A 444 44.35 -30.14 -23.48
CA THR A 444 45.31 -29.24 -24.14
C THR A 444 46.77 -29.57 -23.84
N VAL A 445 47.11 -29.93 -22.60
CA VAL A 445 48.48 -30.33 -22.23
C VAL A 445 48.85 -31.65 -22.92
N ALA A 446 47.94 -32.62 -22.99
CA ALA A 446 48.18 -33.88 -23.69
C ALA A 446 48.37 -33.67 -25.20
N VAL A 447 47.56 -32.81 -25.83
CA VAL A 447 47.71 -32.43 -27.25
C VAL A 447 49.03 -31.71 -27.49
N PHE A 448 49.40 -30.77 -26.61
CA PHE A 448 50.65 -30.02 -26.71
C PHE A 448 51.89 -30.91 -26.49
N ALA A 449 51.84 -31.82 -25.52
CA ALA A 449 52.90 -32.78 -25.26
C ALA A 449 53.06 -33.79 -26.40
N TYR A 450 51.96 -34.23 -27.02
CA TYR A 450 52.00 -35.07 -28.21
C TYR A 450 52.60 -34.31 -29.40
N TRP A 451 52.18 -33.07 -29.63
CA TRP A 451 52.70 -32.19 -30.68
C TRP A 451 54.22 -31.98 -30.60
N LEU A 452 54.74 -31.65 -29.40
CA LEU A 452 56.18 -31.52 -29.16
C LEU A 452 56.96 -32.82 -29.44
N ARG A 453 56.34 -33.98 -29.23
CA ARG A 453 56.96 -35.29 -29.43
C ARG A 453 56.92 -35.76 -30.88
N SER A 454 55.88 -35.40 -31.64
CA SER A 454 55.68 -35.89 -33.01
C SER A 454 56.20 -34.95 -34.09
N GLY A 455 56.38 -33.65 -33.80
CA GLY A 455 56.84 -32.65 -34.77
C GLY A 455 55.85 -32.42 -35.94
N THR A 456 54.60 -32.87 -35.80
CA THR A 456 53.55 -32.82 -36.83
C THR A 456 52.56 -31.68 -36.61
N ASP A 457 51.77 -31.34 -37.64
CA ASP A 457 50.80 -30.24 -37.62
C ASP A 457 49.71 -30.41 -36.52
N LEU A 458 49.35 -29.33 -35.83
CA LEU A 458 48.56 -29.32 -34.59
C LEU A 458 47.15 -29.91 -34.79
N ASN A 459 46.57 -29.70 -35.97
CA ASN A 459 45.25 -30.23 -36.32
C ASN A 459 45.25 -31.75 -36.51
N MET A 460 46.35 -32.34 -36.97
CA MET A 460 46.46 -33.79 -37.12
C MET A 460 46.62 -34.49 -35.76
N ALA A 461 47.41 -33.89 -34.86
CA ALA A 461 47.57 -34.37 -33.48
C ALA A 461 46.23 -34.41 -32.71
N LEU A 462 45.40 -33.37 -32.85
CA LEU A 462 44.08 -33.30 -32.23
C LEU A 462 43.15 -34.41 -32.76
N MET A 463 43.15 -34.66 -34.08
CA MET A 463 42.29 -35.65 -34.71
C MET A 463 42.68 -37.10 -34.35
N ASP A 464 43.96 -37.42 -34.21
CA ASP A 464 44.41 -38.76 -33.80
C ASP A 464 44.13 -39.07 -32.32
N ILE A 465 44.27 -38.08 -31.43
CA ILE A 465 43.89 -38.24 -30.02
C ILE A 465 42.37 -38.48 -29.90
N LEU A 466 41.56 -37.72 -30.63
CA LEU A 466 40.10 -37.91 -30.64
C LEU A 466 39.68 -39.25 -31.28
N ARG A 467 40.43 -39.74 -32.26
CA ARG A 467 40.22 -41.05 -32.91
C ARG A 467 40.55 -42.21 -31.96
N ASN A 468 41.67 -42.14 -31.23
CA ASN A 468 42.03 -43.12 -30.19
C ASN A 468 41.05 -43.12 -29.01
N LEU A 469 40.52 -41.96 -28.60
CA LEU A 469 39.49 -41.87 -27.56
C LEU A 469 38.13 -42.46 -28.00
N ARG A 470 37.81 -42.46 -29.31
CA ARG A 470 36.63 -43.16 -29.85
C ARG A 470 36.82 -44.67 -29.96
N GLY A 471 38.04 -45.15 -30.22
CA GLY A 471 38.34 -46.59 -30.32
C GLY A 471 38.16 -47.38 -29.03
N MET A 472 38.27 -46.73 -27.86
CA MET A 472 38.08 -47.38 -26.54
C MET A 472 36.60 -47.60 -26.15
N ARG A 473 35.61 -47.23 -26.98
CA ARG A 473 34.18 -47.51 -26.72
C ARG A 473 33.65 -48.75 -27.43
N THR A 474 34.50 -49.47 -28.15
CA THR A 474 34.15 -50.73 -28.84
C THR A 474 35.16 -51.82 -28.53
N THR A 475 35.28 -52.16 -27.25
CA THR A 475 35.78 -53.45 -26.73
C THR A 475 35.22 -53.65 -25.35
#